data_AF-A0A6N9Q0B6-F1
#
_entry.id   AF-A0A6N9Q0B6-F1
#
_cell.length_a   1.000
_cell.length_b   1.000
_cell.length_c   1.000
_cell.angle_alpha   90.00
_cell.angle_beta   90.00
_cell.angle_gamma   90.00
#
_symmetry.space_group_name_H-M   'P 1'
#
loop_
_entity.id
_entity.type
_entity.pdbx_description
1 polymer ?
#
loop_
_entity_poly.entity_id
_entity_poly.type
_entity_poly.pdbx_seq_one_letter_code
_entity_poly.pdbx_strand_id
1 'polypeptide(L)' 'MQKEGNSNHTSEDRYFLTLVEKAKTGDKESMNEILQLFEEDILKLIKYIPMPREDANQALITEFLSLILEEPKKN' A
#
# COMPACT_ATOMS: atom_id res chain seq x y z
N MET A 1 -4.64 -5.43 -36.41
CA MET A 1 -5.91 -5.15 -35.70
C MET A 1 -5.58 -5.02 -34.23
N GLN A 2 -5.79 -3.83 -33.68
CA GLN A 2 -5.40 -3.45 -32.32
C GLN A 2 -6.28 -4.23 -31.33
N LYS A 3 -5.66 -4.94 -30.38
CA LYS A 3 -6.38 -5.42 -29.19
C LYS A 3 -6.41 -4.26 -28.22
N GLU A 4 -7.47 -3.46 -28.30
CA GLU A 4 -7.82 -2.48 -27.28
C GLU A 4 -8.07 -3.26 -25.98
N GLY A 5 -7.09 -3.22 -25.07
CA GLY A 5 -7.27 -3.67 -23.70
C GLY A 5 -8.25 -2.72 -23.04
N ASN A 6 -9.50 -3.17 -22.91
CA ASN A 6 -10.57 -2.46 -22.22
C ASN A 6 -10.22 -2.34 -20.73
N SER A 7 -9.39 -1.35 -20.40
CA SER A 7 -8.96 -1.02 -19.05
C SER A 7 -10.03 -0.15 -18.40
N ASN A 8 -11.11 -0.79 -17.97
CA ASN A 8 -12.11 -0.17 -17.10
C ASN A 8 -11.56 -0.01 -15.68
N HIS A 9 -10.39 0.61 -15.51
CA HIS A 9 -9.94 1.05 -14.20
C HIS A 9 -10.84 2.19 -13.75
N THR A 10 -11.38 2.06 -12.54
CA THR A 10 -12.12 3.14 -11.91
C THR A 10 -11.19 4.34 -11.71
N SER A 11 -11.74 5.53 -11.49
CA SER A 11 -10.93 6.69 -11.11
C SER A 11 -10.13 6.45 -9.83
N GLU A 12 -10.68 5.64 -8.92
CA GLU A 12 -10.06 5.26 -7.64
C GLU A 12 -8.84 4.34 -7.86
N ASP A 13 -8.94 3.36 -8.77
CA ASP A 13 -7.80 2.49 -9.11
C ASP A 13 -6.62 3.30 -9.66
N ARG A 14 -6.91 4.26 -10.57
CA ARG A 14 -5.87 5.13 -11.15
C ARG A 14 -5.25 6.05 -10.09
N TYR A 15 -6.05 6.51 -9.15
CA TYR A 15 -5.58 7.34 -8.06
C TYR A 15 -4.62 6.57 -7.16
N PHE A 16 -5.01 5.36 -6.74
CA PHE A 16 -4.16 4.49 -5.93
C PHE A 16 -2.84 4.16 -6.65
N LEU A 17 -2.89 3.80 -7.93
CA LEU A 17 -1.67 3.56 -8.72
C LEU A 17 -0.73 4.78 -8.74
N THR A 18 -1.30 5.99 -8.83
CA THR A 18 -0.50 7.23 -8.78
C THR A 18 0.17 7.42 -7.43
N LEU A 19 -0.54 7.14 -6.33
CA LEU A 19 0.04 7.20 -4.98
C LEU A 19 1.17 6.20 -4.81
N VAL A 20 1.00 4.97 -5.29
CA VAL A 20 2.03 3.91 -5.23
C VAL A 20 3.29 4.34 -5.98
N GLU A 21 3.16 4.86 -7.20
CA GLU A 21 4.31 5.32 -7.99
C GLU A 21 5.05 6.48 -7.33
N LYS A 22 4.33 7.43 -6.71
CA LYS A 22 4.97 8.50 -5.93
C LYS A 22 5.66 7.98 -4.69
N ALA A 23 5.00 7.11 -3.92
CA ALA A 23 5.54 6.53 -2.70
C ALA A 23 6.85 5.78 -2.95
N LYS A 24 6.97 5.05 -4.07
CA LYS A 24 8.23 4.39 -4.50
C LYS A 24 9.42 5.33 -4.62
N THR A 25 9.18 6.62 -4.92
CA THR A 25 10.24 7.64 -5.02
C THR A 25 10.61 8.27 -3.68
N GLY A 26 10.02 7.79 -2.58
CA GLY A 26 10.23 8.34 -1.23
C GLY A 26 9.24 9.46 -0.86
N ASP A 27 8.19 9.68 -1.65
CA ASP A 27 7.19 10.71 -1.38
C ASP A 27 6.36 10.40 -0.13
N LYS A 28 6.62 11.14 0.94
CA LYS A 28 6.02 10.91 2.26
C LYS A 28 4.53 11.21 2.31
N GLU A 29 4.06 12.16 1.50
CA GLU A 29 2.64 12.51 1.44
C GLU A 29 1.84 11.33 0.86
N SER A 30 2.30 10.77 -0.26
CA SER A 30 1.68 9.59 -0.87
C SER A 30 1.76 8.36 0.02
N MET A 31 2.87 8.15 0.75
CA MET A 31 2.95 7.08 1.75
C MET A 31 1.89 7.22 2.84
N ASN A 32 1.73 8.42 3.40
CA ASN A 32 0.73 8.67 4.44
C ASN A 32 -0.69 8.47 3.91
N GLU A 33 -0.95 8.91 2.68
CA GLU A 33 -2.27 8.74 2.08
C GLU A 33 -2.60 7.27 1.84
N ILE A 34 -1.63 6.46 1.40
CA ILE A 34 -1.78 5.00 1.33
C ILE A 34 -2.09 4.43 2.72
N LEU A 35 -1.38 4.85 3.77
CA LEU A 35 -1.68 4.36 5.13
C LEU A 35 -3.09 4.73 5.60
N GLN A 36 -3.59 5.92 5.27
CA GLN A 36 -4.95 6.33 5.59
C GLN A 36 -6.00 5.47 4.86
N LEU A 37 -5.78 5.16 3.58
CA LEU A 37 -6.67 4.29 2.80
C LEU A 37 -6.82 2.90 3.44
N PHE A 38 -5.78 2.39 4.12
CA PHE A 38 -5.77 1.06 4.75
C PHE A 38 -5.86 1.10 6.29
N GLU A 39 -6.14 2.25 6.91
CA GLU A 39 -6.10 2.40 8.38
C GLU A 39 -7.00 1.38 9.09
N GLU A 40 -8.23 1.21 8.61
CA GLU A 40 -9.17 0.25 9.19
C GLU A 40 -8.67 -1.19 9.08
N ASP A 41 -8.06 -1.55 7.95
CA ASP A 41 -7.58 -2.90 7.70
C ASP A 41 -6.35 -3.19 8.55
N ILE A 42 -5.44 -2.23 8.68
CA ILE A 42 -4.32 -2.28 9.63
C ILE A 42 -4.86 -2.54 11.04
N LEU A 43 -5.85 -1.76 11.51
CA LEU A 43 -6.45 -1.93 12.83
C LEU A 43 -7.18 -3.27 13.03
N LYS A 44 -7.72 -3.86 11.97
CA LYS A 44 -8.32 -5.21 11.99
C LYS A 44 -7.23 -6.28 12.08
N LEU A 45 -6.16 -6.15 11.31
CA LEU A 45 -5.09 -7.14 11.20
C LEU A 45 -4.22 -7.24 12.44
N ILE A 46 -3.90 -6.12 13.10
CA ILE A 46 -3.08 -6.13 14.33
C ILE A 46 -3.66 -6.99 15.46
N LYS A 47 -4.98 -7.25 15.45
CA LYS A 47 -5.65 -8.10 16.45
C LYS A 47 -5.23 -9.57 16.36
N TYR A 48 -4.68 -9.99 15.22
CA TYR A 48 -4.26 -11.36 14.97
C TYR A 48 -2.76 -11.56 15.13
N ILE A 49 -2.01 -10.48 15.37
CA ILE A 49 -0.56 -10.52 15.57
C ILE A 49 -0.29 -10.76 17.06
N PRO A 50 0.41 -11.82 17.46
CA PRO A 50 0.69 -12.13 18.86
C PRO A 50 1.84 -11.26 19.41
N MET A 51 1.64 -9.94 19.40
CA MET A 51 2.55 -8.92 19.89
C MET A 51 1.77 -7.81 20.63
N PRO A 52 2.43 -6.97 21.44
CA PRO A 52 1.81 -5.76 21.95
C PRO A 52 1.22 -4.92 20.81
N ARG A 53 0.07 -4.28 21.07
CA ARG A 53 -0.70 -3.57 20.04
C ARG A 53 0.13 -2.51 19.30
N GLU A 54 0.94 -1.76 20.03
CA GLU A 54 1.79 -0.71 19.47
C GLU A 54 2.87 -1.30 18.56
N ASP A 55 3.52 -2.38 18.99
CA ASP A 55 4.53 -3.09 18.21
C ASP A 55 3.93 -3.72 16.95
N ALA A 56 2.76 -4.34 17.07
CA ALA A 56 2.03 -4.90 15.93
C ALA A 56 1.66 -3.83 14.90
N ASN A 57 1.22 -2.65 15.35
CA ASN A 57 0.90 -1.54 14.48
C ASN A 57 2.13 -1.02 13.73
N GLN A 58 3.25 -0.80 14.44
CA GLN A 58 4.49 -0.34 13.82
C GLN A 58 5.09 -1.37 12.87
N ALA A 59 5.09 -2.65 13.24
CA ALA A 59 5.56 -3.73 12.39
C ALA A 59 4.75 -3.82 11.09
N LEU A 60 3.42 -3.77 11.19
CA LEU A 60 2.54 -3.87 10.02
C LEU A 60 2.71 -2.67 9.07
N ILE A 61 2.78 -1.44 9.61
CA ILE A 61 3.04 -0.23 8.82
C ILE A 61 4.41 -0.31 8.13
N THR A 62 5.45 -0.75 8.86
CA THR A 62 6.81 -0.84 8.34
C THR A 62 6.92 -1.85 7.21
N GLU A 63 6.37 -3.05 7.39
CA GLU A 63 6.33 -4.09 6.36
C GLU A 63 5.49 -3.63 5.15
N PHE A 64 4.34 -3.01 5.39
CA PHE A 64 3.48 -2.55 4.30
C PHE A 64 4.15 -1.48 3.43
N LEU A 65 4.79 -0.47 4.03
CA LEU A 65 5.56 0.51 3.28
C LEU A 65 6.79 -0.10 2.61
N SER A 66 7.43 -1.08 3.23
CA SER A 66 8.55 -1.81 2.63
C SER A 66 8.12 -2.54 1.36
N LEU A 67 6.94 -3.16 1.33
CA LEU A 67 6.39 -3.80 0.13
C LEU A 67 6.12 -2.80 -1.02
N ILE A 68 5.82 -1.55 -0.69
CA ILE A 68 5.60 -0.49 -1.68
C ILE A 68 6.94 0.03 -2.20
N LEU A 69 7.93 0.16 -1.31
CA LEU A 69 9.26 0.68 -1.60
C LEU A 69 10.19 -0.32 -2.29
N GLU A 70 10.02 -1.62 -2.06
CA GLU A 70 10.79 -2.66 -2.74
C GLU A 70 10.25 -2.88 -4.17
N GLU A 71 11.13 -2.89 -5.18
CA GLU A 71 10.79 -3.58 -6.43
C GLU A 71 10.64 -5.08 -6.13
N PRO A 72 9.68 -5.78 -6.78
CA PRO A 72 9.43 -7.19 -6.50
C PRO A 72 10.75 -7.95 -6.58
N LYS A 73 11.22 -8.49 -5.44
CA LYS A 73 12.35 -9.42 -5.43
C LYS A 73 11.99 -10.55 -6.37
N LYS A 74 12.64 -10.55 -7.55
CA LYS A 74 12.66 -11.66 -8.50
C LYS A 74 13.24 -12.86 -7.75
N ASN A 75 12.37 -13.70 -7.23
CA ASN A 75 12.70 -15.06 -6.84
C ASN A 75 12.56 -15.98 -8.05
#